data_AF-A0A0P0M457-F1
#
_entry.id   AF-A0A0P0M457-F1
#
_cell.length_a   1.000
_cell.length_b   1.000
_cell.length_c   1.000
_cell.angle_alpha   90.00
_cell.angle_beta   90.00
_cell.angle_gamma   90.00
#
_symmetry.space_group_name_H-M   'P 1'
#
loop_
_entity.id
_entity.type
_entity.pdbx_description
1 polymer ?
#
loop_
_entity_poly.entity_id
_entity_poly.type
_entity_poly.pdbx_seq_one_letter_code
_entity_poly.pdbx_strand_id
1 'polypeptide(L)'
;MKRIQVLLLFIVISCSMFAQDRLSLFIGRANKYAAVELSDYRKRLCVEYNISNQLLDDYYRRCGSNWGNVGLALEIAKTSGRHMREVCDYYKRYHRNGWNRILVEIGIKPGSMYYDPFYDRIRYHSECWREHYCSYCDHHDKHHRKHYKAHPINLGD
;
A
#
# COMPACT_ATOMS: atom_id res chain seq x y z
N MET A 1 11.62 -30.88 23.64
CA MET A 1 10.37 -30.40 22.98
C MET A 1 10.07 -28.93 23.27
N LYS A 2 10.02 -28.47 24.54
CA LYS A 2 9.69 -27.06 24.88
C LYS A 2 10.63 -26.01 24.27
N ARG A 3 11.96 -26.25 24.25
CA ARG A 3 12.94 -25.30 23.66
C ARG A 3 12.79 -25.13 22.14
N ILE A 4 12.48 -26.20 21.41
CA ILE A 4 12.23 -26.17 19.96
C ILE A 4 10.91 -25.45 19.66
N GLN A 5 9.85 -25.70 20.45
CA GLN A 5 8.59 -24.98 20.32
C GLN A 5 8.73 -23.48 20.60
N VAL A 6 9.52 -23.09 21.60
CA VAL A 6 9.79 -21.68 21.92
C VAL A 6 10.57 -21.00 20.78
N LEU A 7 11.58 -21.66 20.21
CA LEU A 7 12.32 -21.14 19.05
C LEU A 7 11.42 -20.96 17.82
N LEU A 8 10.55 -21.92 17.53
CA LEU A 8 9.58 -21.82 16.43
C LEU A 8 8.58 -20.67 16.65
N LEU A 9 8.13 -20.46 17.89
CA LEU A 9 7.29 -19.32 18.27
C LEU A 9 8.01 -17.99 18.05
N PHE A 10 9.27 -17.87 18.45
CA PHE A 10 10.06 -16.67 18.22
C PHE A 10 10.29 -16.37 16.73
N ILE A 11 10.54 -17.41 15.91
CA ILE A 11 10.69 -17.26 14.45
C ILE A 11 9.38 -16.76 13.82
N VAL A 12 8.22 -17.33 14.21
CA VAL A 12 6.91 -16.88 13.70
C VAL A 12 6.59 -15.44 14.12
N ILE A 13 6.89 -15.05 15.37
CA ILE A 13 6.68 -13.69 15.88
C ILE A 13 7.54 -12.68 15.13
N SER A 14 8.83 -12.95 14.95
CA SER A 14 9.77 -12.06 14.26
C SER A 14 9.46 -11.91 12.76
N CYS A 15 9.06 -12.99 12.07
CA CYS A 15 8.58 -12.91 10.68
C CYS A 15 7.31 -12.06 10.55
N SER A 16 6.43 -12.10 11.56
CA SER A 16 5.17 -11.34 11.54
C SER A 16 5.40 -9.82 11.64
N MET A 17 6.33 -9.39 12.49
CA MET A 17 6.66 -7.97 12.65
C MET A 17 7.28 -7.38 11.37
N PHE A 18 8.26 -8.07 10.79
CA PHE A 18 8.96 -7.59 9.60
C PHE A 18 8.06 -7.52 8.36
N ALA A 19 7.11 -8.46 8.23
CA ALA A 19 6.08 -8.44 7.20
C ALA A 19 5.11 -7.26 7.40
N GLN A 20 4.67 -7.03 8.64
CA GLN A 20 3.75 -5.94 8.96
C GLN A 20 4.34 -4.57 8.57
N ASP A 21 5.62 -4.36 8.82
CA ASP A 21 6.32 -3.12 8.47
C ASP A 21 6.27 -2.85 6.95
N ARG A 22 6.42 -3.89 6.13
CA ARG A 22 6.37 -3.77 4.67
C ARG A 22 4.97 -3.41 4.17
N LEU A 23 3.94 -4.06 4.72
CA LEU A 23 2.55 -3.79 4.34
C LEU A 23 2.12 -2.39 4.79
N SER A 24 2.45 -2.00 6.02
CA SER A 24 2.18 -0.65 6.54
C SER A 24 2.92 0.41 5.73
N LEU A 25 4.16 0.17 5.32
CA LEU A 25 4.92 1.08 4.47
C LEU A 25 4.29 1.23 3.08
N PHE A 26 3.87 0.13 2.45
CA PHE A 26 3.14 0.14 1.18
C PHE A 26 1.86 0.98 1.30
N ILE A 27 1.02 0.70 2.31
CA ILE A 27 -0.24 1.41 2.54
C ILE A 27 0.03 2.90 2.76
N GLY A 28 1.05 3.24 3.56
CA GLY A 28 1.42 4.62 3.85
C GLY A 28 1.82 5.39 2.59
N ARG A 29 2.67 4.80 1.74
CA ARG A 29 3.11 5.43 0.48
C ARG A 29 2.00 5.55 -0.55
N ALA A 30 1.17 4.51 -0.69
CA ALA A 30 0.00 4.55 -1.55
C ALA A 30 -0.98 5.66 -1.12
N ASN A 31 -1.25 5.79 0.18
CA ASN A 31 -2.12 6.86 0.69
C ASN A 31 -1.52 8.25 0.51
N LYS A 32 -0.20 8.43 0.71
CA LYS A 32 0.47 9.71 0.44
C LYS A 32 0.32 10.12 -1.01
N TYR A 33 0.52 9.19 -1.94
CA TYR A 33 0.35 9.48 -3.35
C TYR A 33 -1.11 9.76 -3.73
N ALA A 34 -2.04 8.90 -3.29
CA ALA A 34 -3.46 9.08 -3.54
C ALA A 34 -4.01 10.40 -2.96
N ALA A 35 -3.43 10.90 -1.86
CA ALA A 35 -3.84 12.17 -1.25
C ALA A 35 -3.49 13.39 -2.12
N VAL A 36 -2.41 13.33 -2.91
CA VAL A 36 -1.96 14.46 -3.75
C VAL A 36 -2.44 14.35 -5.19
N GLU A 37 -2.61 13.13 -5.71
CA GLU A 37 -2.93 12.91 -7.12
C GLU A 37 -3.85 11.68 -7.34
N LEU A 38 -5.03 11.72 -6.71
CA LEU A 38 -5.98 10.60 -6.70
C LEU A 38 -6.36 10.11 -8.11
N SER A 39 -6.55 11.02 -9.06
CA SER A 39 -6.96 10.67 -10.43
C SER A 39 -5.92 9.78 -11.11
N ASP A 40 -4.64 10.14 -11.04
CA ASP A 40 -3.56 9.36 -11.63
C ASP A 40 -3.32 8.05 -10.86
N TYR A 41 -3.38 8.10 -9.53
CA TYR A 41 -3.31 6.88 -8.71
C TYR A 41 -4.38 5.85 -9.13
N ARG A 42 -5.64 6.27 -9.27
CA ARG A 42 -6.74 5.41 -9.73
C ARG A 42 -6.51 4.89 -11.15
N LYS A 43 -6.05 5.75 -12.06
CA LYS A 43 -5.73 5.34 -13.44
C LYS A 43 -4.68 4.22 -13.46
N ARG A 44 -3.64 4.32 -12.64
CA ARG A 44 -2.62 3.27 -12.52
C ARG A 44 -3.17 1.97 -11.98
N LEU A 45 -4.04 2.02 -10.96
CA LEU A 45 -4.72 0.81 -10.48
C LEU A 45 -5.60 0.18 -11.57
N CYS A 46 -6.34 0.98 -12.33
CA CYS A 46 -7.16 0.48 -13.43
C CYS A 46 -6.32 -0.26 -14.48
N VAL A 47 -5.16 0.30 -14.85
CA VAL A 47 -4.25 -0.30 -15.85
C VAL A 47 -3.58 -1.56 -15.32
N GLU A 48 -2.97 -1.50 -14.13
CA GLU A 48 -2.20 -2.62 -13.57
C GLU A 48 -3.08 -3.85 -13.27
N TYR A 49 -4.29 -3.62 -12.76
CA TYR A 49 -5.19 -4.69 -12.33
C TYR A 49 -6.33 -4.97 -13.31
N ASN A 50 -6.32 -4.31 -14.47
CA ASN A 50 -7.36 -4.41 -15.49
C ASN A 50 -8.78 -4.26 -14.91
N ILE A 51 -8.99 -3.17 -14.16
CA ILE A 51 -10.23 -2.93 -13.42
C ILE A 51 -10.83 -1.58 -13.77
N SER A 52 -12.17 -1.49 -13.77
CA SER A 52 -12.84 -0.24 -14.11
C SER A 52 -12.80 0.74 -12.94
N ASN A 53 -12.81 2.04 -13.28
CA ASN A 53 -12.80 3.11 -12.29
C ASN A 53 -14.03 3.04 -11.36
N GLN A 54 -15.18 2.62 -11.87
CA GLN A 54 -16.42 2.46 -11.10
C GLN A 54 -16.31 1.36 -10.04
N LEU A 55 -15.59 0.27 -10.34
CA LEU A 55 -15.36 -0.80 -9.35
C LEU A 55 -14.44 -0.33 -8.22
N LEU A 56 -13.49 0.56 -8.49
CA LEU A 56 -12.61 1.11 -7.45
C LEU A 56 -13.39 1.86 -6.36
N ASP A 57 -14.50 2.53 -6.68
CA ASP A 57 -15.33 3.20 -5.67
C ASP A 57 -16.05 2.22 -4.75
N ASP A 58 -16.42 1.04 -5.25
CA ASP A 58 -16.94 -0.05 -4.42
C ASP A 58 -15.85 -0.62 -3.52
N TYR A 59 -14.65 -0.89 -4.07
CA TYR A 59 -13.55 -1.41 -3.28
C TYR A 59 -13.03 -0.42 -2.24
N TYR A 60 -13.02 0.87 -2.54
CA TYR A 60 -12.67 1.91 -1.58
C TYR A 60 -13.56 1.83 -0.35
N ARG A 61 -14.88 1.77 -0.53
CA ARG A 61 -15.85 1.62 0.57
C ARG A 61 -15.66 0.30 1.32
N ARG A 62 -15.44 -0.81 0.60
CA ARG A 62 -15.24 -2.14 1.21
C ARG A 62 -13.92 -2.27 1.98
N CYS A 63 -12.89 -1.54 1.58
CA CYS A 63 -11.55 -1.58 2.17
C CYS A 63 -11.34 -0.50 3.25
N GLY A 64 -12.44 -0.05 3.89
CA GLY A 64 -12.39 0.90 5.00
C GLY A 64 -12.08 2.33 4.57
N SER A 65 -12.49 2.73 3.37
CA SER A 65 -12.27 4.07 2.83
C SER A 65 -10.79 4.50 2.86
N ASN A 66 -9.92 3.58 2.44
CA ASN A 66 -8.48 3.79 2.43
C ASN A 66 -7.88 3.28 1.12
N TRP A 67 -7.26 4.17 0.35
CA TRP A 67 -6.72 3.85 -0.97
C TRP A 67 -5.52 2.90 -0.92
N GLY A 68 -4.68 3.01 0.11
CA GLY A 68 -3.60 2.04 0.35
C GLY A 68 -4.12 0.64 0.64
N ASN A 69 -5.24 0.50 1.35
CA ASN A 69 -5.91 -0.78 1.55
C ASN A 69 -6.49 -1.33 0.24
N VAL A 70 -7.04 -0.48 -0.64
CA VAL A 70 -7.50 -0.91 -1.98
C VAL A 70 -6.33 -1.45 -2.80
N GLY A 71 -5.22 -0.71 -2.84
CA GLY A 71 -4.00 -1.14 -3.54
C GLY A 71 -3.48 -2.47 -3.01
N LEU A 72 -3.45 -2.65 -1.69
CA LEU A 72 -2.99 -3.89 -1.07
C LEU A 72 -3.94 -5.07 -1.36
N ALA A 73 -5.25 -4.85 -1.29
CA ALA A 73 -6.23 -5.88 -1.61
C ALA A 73 -6.15 -6.32 -3.09
N LEU A 74 -5.89 -5.40 -4.02
CA LEU A 74 -5.66 -5.71 -5.43
C LEU A 74 -4.40 -6.56 -5.64
N GLU A 75 -3.32 -6.29 -4.90
CA GLU A 75 -2.11 -7.12 -4.94
C GLU A 75 -2.34 -8.54 -4.42
N ILE A 76 -3.09 -8.64 -3.34
CA ILE A 76 -3.49 -9.93 -2.78
C ILE A 76 -4.31 -10.71 -3.80
N ALA A 77 -5.32 -10.07 -4.41
CA ALA A 77 -6.17 -10.68 -5.43
C ALA A 77 -5.33 -11.16 -6.63
N LYS A 78 -4.46 -10.29 -7.16
CA LYS A 78 -3.58 -10.60 -8.29
C LYS A 78 -2.66 -11.77 -7.99
N THR A 79 -2.03 -11.77 -6.82
CA THR A 79 -1.02 -12.79 -6.47
C THR A 79 -1.63 -14.13 -6.14
N SER A 80 -2.76 -14.14 -5.44
CA SER A 80 -3.46 -15.37 -5.05
C SER A 80 -4.38 -15.93 -6.15
N GLY A 81 -4.63 -15.17 -7.23
CA GLY A 81 -5.62 -15.50 -8.25
C GLY A 81 -7.08 -15.41 -7.76
N ARG A 82 -7.31 -14.86 -6.55
CA ARG A 82 -8.65 -14.70 -5.97
C ARG A 82 -9.37 -13.51 -6.57
N HIS A 83 -10.70 -13.57 -6.58
CA HIS A 83 -11.50 -12.43 -7.01
C HIS A 83 -11.40 -11.29 -5.97
N MET A 84 -11.25 -10.04 -6.41
CA MET A 84 -11.08 -8.88 -5.51
C MET A 84 -12.21 -8.74 -4.48
N ARG A 85 -13.44 -9.11 -4.85
CA ARG A 85 -14.59 -9.15 -3.92
C ARG A 85 -14.38 -10.14 -2.77
N GLU A 86 -13.78 -11.30 -3.04
CA GLU A 86 -13.47 -12.29 -2.00
C GLU A 86 -12.43 -11.73 -1.01
N VAL A 87 -11.41 -11.03 -1.50
CA VAL A 87 -10.40 -10.35 -0.66
C VAL A 87 -11.07 -9.29 0.22
N CYS A 88 -12.03 -8.52 -0.32
CA CYS A 88 -12.83 -7.58 0.47
C CYS A 88 -13.62 -8.28 1.59
N ASP A 89 -14.13 -9.49 1.34
CA ASP A 89 -14.86 -10.26 2.36
C ASP A 89 -13.92 -10.80 3.45
N TYR A 90 -12.68 -11.15 3.11
CA TYR A 90 -11.63 -11.42 4.10
C TYR A 90 -11.28 -10.17 4.91
N TYR A 91 -11.15 -9.01 4.25
CA TYR A 91 -10.90 -7.74 4.94
C TYR A 91 -12.01 -7.42 5.94
N LYS A 92 -13.28 -7.51 5.53
CA LYS A 92 -14.43 -7.29 6.42
C LYS A 92 -14.35 -8.17 7.67
N ARG A 93 -13.99 -9.45 7.52
CA ARG A 93 -13.89 -10.42 8.62
C ARG A 93 -12.69 -10.21 9.54
N TYR A 94 -11.52 -9.90 8.98
CA TYR A 94 -10.24 -10.01 9.70
C TYR A 94 -9.42 -8.72 9.80
N HIS A 95 -9.87 -7.57 9.27
CA HIS A 95 -9.08 -6.33 9.30
C HIS A 95 -8.65 -5.91 10.72
N ARG A 96 -9.47 -6.22 11.75
CA ARG A 96 -9.12 -5.95 13.16
C ARG A 96 -7.89 -6.73 13.63
N ASN A 97 -7.59 -7.87 13.00
CA ASN A 97 -6.41 -8.68 13.26
C ASN A 97 -5.21 -8.27 12.38
N GLY A 98 -5.38 -7.29 11.50
CA GLY A 98 -4.36 -6.82 10.57
C GLY A 98 -4.24 -7.66 9.29
N TRP A 99 -3.55 -7.08 8.30
CA TRP A 99 -3.38 -7.68 6.98
C TRP A 99 -2.65 -9.02 6.98
N ASN A 100 -1.70 -9.23 7.90
CA ASN A 100 -1.02 -10.52 8.03
C ASN A 100 -1.99 -11.68 8.29
N ARG A 101 -3.05 -11.46 9.08
CA ARG A 101 -4.08 -12.49 9.27
C ARG A 101 -4.80 -12.81 7.96
N ILE A 102 -5.16 -11.78 7.19
CA ILE A 102 -5.82 -11.93 5.90
C ILE A 102 -4.95 -12.72 4.92
N LEU A 103 -3.65 -12.41 4.84
CA LEU A 103 -2.70 -13.13 3.98
C LEU A 103 -2.64 -14.63 4.29
N VAL A 104 -2.55 -14.98 5.58
CA VAL A 104 -2.51 -16.38 6.02
C VAL A 104 -3.78 -17.13 5.65
N GLU A 105 -4.95 -16.51 5.87
CA GLU A 105 -6.26 -17.09 5.54
C GLU A 105 -6.45 -17.30 4.02
N ILE A 106 -5.91 -16.39 3.21
CA ILE A 106 -5.96 -16.49 1.75
C ILE A 106 -4.98 -17.52 1.20
N GLY A 107 -3.90 -17.81 1.93
CA GLY A 107 -2.85 -18.77 1.56
C GLY A 107 -1.51 -18.15 1.15
N ILE A 108 -1.34 -16.83 1.31
CA ILE A 108 -0.08 -16.13 1.12
C ILE A 108 0.68 -16.18 2.46
N LYS A 109 1.48 -17.24 2.66
CA LYS A 109 2.17 -17.52 3.92
C LYS A 109 3.56 -18.09 3.66
N PRO A 110 4.52 -17.98 4.59
CA PRO A 110 5.87 -18.50 4.38
C PRO A 110 5.87 -19.95 3.91
N GLY A 111 6.64 -20.23 2.86
CA GLY A 111 6.71 -21.55 2.23
C GLY A 111 5.60 -21.84 1.21
N SER A 112 4.61 -20.95 1.02
CA SER A 112 3.69 -21.07 -0.12
C SER A 112 4.32 -20.47 -1.38
N MET A 113 3.92 -21.00 -2.55
CA MET A 113 4.39 -20.50 -3.85
C MET A 113 4.03 -19.03 -4.13
N TYR A 114 3.14 -18.44 -3.33
CA TYR A 114 2.68 -17.07 -3.47
C TYR A 114 3.47 -16.07 -2.63
N TYR A 115 4.22 -16.54 -1.62
CA TYR A 115 4.79 -15.66 -0.60
C TYR A 115 5.85 -14.71 -1.16
N ASP A 116 6.89 -15.24 -1.81
CA ASP A 116 7.97 -14.41 -2.35
C ASP A 116 7.47 -13.50 -3.48
N PRO A 117 6.71 -14.00 -4.50
CA PRO A 117 6.15 -13.15 -5.54
C PRO A 117 5.27 -12.01 -5.01
N PHE A 118 4.50 -12.26 -3.94
CA PHE A 118 3.69 -11.24 -3.32
C PHE A 118 4.55 -10.11 -2.73
N TYR A 119 5.56 -10.44 -1.93
CA TYR A 119 6.40 -9.43 -1.30
C TYR A 119 7.31 -8.70 -2.28
N ASP A 120 7.71 -9.33 -3.38
CA ASP A 120 8.42 -8.65 -4.48
C ASP A 120 7.55 -7.58 -5.14
N ARG A 121 6.28 -7.89 -5.41
CA ARG A 121 5.30 -6.91 -5.94
C ARG A 121 5.03 -5.79 -4.94
N ILE A 122 4.81 -6.12 -3.66
CA ILE A 122 4.63 -5.13 -2.59
C ILE A 122 5.82 -4.18 -2.53
N ARG A 123 7.05 -4.69 -2.60
CA ARG A 123 8.25 -3.85 -2.60
C ARG A 123 8.30 -2.95 -3.83
N TYR A 124 8.12 -3.52 -5.03
CA TYR A 124 8.16 -2.80 -6.30
C TYR A 124 7.16 -1.65 -6.34
N HIS A 125 5.87 -1.94 -6.13
CA HIS A 125 4.84 -0.90 -6.19
C HIS A 125 4.91 0.08 -5.01
N SER A 126 5.37 -0.34 -3.83
CA SER A 126 5.64 0.59 -2.73
C SER A 126 6.66 1.65 -3.14
N GLU A 127 7.75 1.27 -3.81
CA GLU A 127 8.73 2.23 -4.32
C GLU A 127 8.14 3.10 -5.45
N CYS A 128 7.38 2.53 -6.39
CA CYS A 128 6.70 3.33 -7.42
C CYS A 128 5.77 4.39 -6.82
N TRP A 129 4.98 4.07 -5.79
CA TRP A 129 4.13 5.06 -5.12
C TRP A 129 4.92 6.18 -4.45
N ARG A 130 6.08 5.85 -3.87
CA ARG A 130 6.99 6.85 -3.31
C ARG A 130 7.53 7.76 -4.41
N GLU A 131 8.00 7.19 -5.53
CA GLU A 131 8.56 7.94 -6.64
C GLU A 131 7.54 8.91 -7.25
N HIS A 132 6.30 8.46 -7.45
CA HIS A 132 5.23 9.33 -7.94
C HIS A 132 4.91 10.46 -6.96
N TYR A 133 4.82 10.16 -5.66
CA TYR A 133 4.63 11.19 -4.64
C TYR A 133 5.77 12.20 -4.61
N CYS A 134 7.03 11.75 -4.62
CA CYS A 134 8.21 12.62 -4.65
C CYS A 134 8.24 13.47 -5.91
N SER A 135 7.96 12.88 -7.08
CA SER A 135 7.87 13.62 -8.34
C SER A 135 6.80 14.71 -8.26
N TYR A 136 5.60 14.40 -7.75
CA TYR A 136 4.55 15.40 -7.55
C TYR A 136 5.05 16.57 -6.69
N CYS A 137 5.66 16.28 -5.54
CA CYS A 137 6.22 17.30 -4.65
C CYS A 137 7.28 18.16 -5.35
N ASP A 138 8.21 17.56 -6.08
CA ASP A 138 9.28 18.29 -6.78
C ASP A 138 8.75 19.22 -7.87
N HIS A 139 7.69 18.82 -8.58
CA HIS A 139 7.07 19.67 -9.61
C HIS A 139 6.28 20.81 -8.96
N HIS A 140 5.52 20.53 -7.90
CA HIS A 140 4.67 21.54 -7.27
C HIS A 140 5.43 22.50 -6.33
N ASP A 141 6.52 22.08 -5.66
CA ASP A 141 7.40 22.97 -4.90
C ASP A 141 8.10 24.00 -5.81
N LYS A 142 8.46 23.61 -7.04
CA LYS A 142 9.01 24.52 -8.05
C LYS A 142 8.01 25.59 -8.50
N HIS A 143 6.71 25.29 -8.46
CA HIS A 143 5.65 26.25 -8.77
C HIS A 143 5.37 27.22 -7.60
N HIS A 144 5.49 26.77 -6.35
CA HIS A 144 5.31 27.65 -5.18
C HIS A 144 6.47 28.63 -4.95
N ARG A 145 7.71 28.29 -5.34
CA ARG A 145 8.85 29.23 -5.26
C ARG A 145 8.73 30.46 -6.17
N LYS A 146 7.89 30.44 -7.21
CA LYS A 146 7.77 31.58 -8.15
C LYS A 146 6.93 32.74 -7.61
N HIS A 147 6.21 32.57 -6.50
CA HIS A 147 5.32 33.62 -5.94
C HIS A 147 5.92 34.41 -4.77
N TYR A 148 7.08 34.05 -4.25
CA TYR A 148 7.82 34.86 -3.30
C TYR A 148 9.04 35.51 -3.98
N LYS A 149 8.79 36.46 -4.88
CA LYS A 149 9.79 37.51 -5.12
C LYS A 149 9.67 38.48 -3.95
N ALA A 150 10.59 38.39 -3.00
CA ALA A 150 10.74 39.36 -1.94
C ALA A 150 10.82 40.77 -2.52
N HIS A 151 9.97 41.68 -2.03
CA HIS A 151 10.18 43.11 -2.22
C HIS A 151 11.47 43.50 -1.48
N PRO A 152 12.46 44.12 -2.14
CA PRO A 152 13.61 44.66 -1.43
C PRO A 152 13.14 45.85 -0.60
N ILE A 153 13.17 45.71 0.72
CA ILE A 153 13.13 46.85 1.65
C ILE A 153 14.57 47.35 1.72
N ASN A 154 14.88 48.42 0.99
CA ASN A 154 16.07 49.20 1.29
C ASN A 154 15.64 50.32 2.25
N LEU A 155 15.99 50.11 3.53
CA LEU A 155 16.11 51.16 4.53
C LEU A 155 17.17 52.16 4.04
N GLY A 156 16.82 53.44 4.11
CA GLY A 156 17.75 54.52 3.79
C GLY A 156 18.87 54.61 4.82
N ASP A 157 20.01 55.09 4.34
CA ASP A 157 20.99 55.85 5.10
C ASP A 157 20.91 57.31 4.65
#